data_AF-A0A7Z0N9S5-F1
#
_entry.id   AF-A0A7Z0N9S5-F1
#
_cell.length_a   1.000
_cell.length_b   1.000
_cell.length_c   1.000
_cell.angle_alpha   90.00
_cell.angle_beta   90.00
_cell.angle_gamma   90.00
#
_symmetry.space_group_name_H-M   'P 1'
#
loop_
_entity.id
_entity.type
_entity.pdbx_description
1 polymer ?
#
loop_
_entity_poly.entity_id
_entity_poly.type
_entity_poly.pdbx_seq_one_letter_code
_entity_poly.pdbx_strand_id
1 'polypeptide(L)' 'MKSITKTVTTIYTPEWIKKEFLVYGPEFRKARERLRKKYNRCFACNTPFQDGDVVALGGFGKHGNKVLCQTCASDLADG' A
#
# COMPACT_ATOMS: atom_id res chain seq x y z
N MET A 1 -7.21 15.73 -33.35
CA MET A 1 -7.77 14.48 -32.78
C MET A 1 -8.70 14.86 -31.63
N LYS A 2 -9.87 14.24 -31.50
CA LYS A 2 -10.79 14.50 -30.38
C LYS A 2 -10.43 13.58 -29.21
N SER A 3 -10.30 14.14 -28.01
CA SER A 3 -10.16 13.40 -26.76
C SER A 3 -11.51 13.20 -26.09
N ILE A 4 -11.65 12.11 -25.34
CA ILE A 4 -12.78 11.86 -24.43
C ILE A 4 -12.21 11.55 -23.04
N THR A 5 -12.94 11.96 -22.00
CA THR A 5 -12.59 11.68 -20.60
C THR A 5 -13.63 10.72 -20.03
N LYS A 6 -13.16 9.64 -19.39
CA LYS A 6 -14.01 8.66 -18.69
C LYS A 6 -13.47 8.44 -17.28
N THR A 7 -14.35 8.59 -16.28
CA THR A 7 -14.06 8.23 -14.89
C THR A 7 -14.29 6.74 -14.68
N VAL A 8 -13.38 6.07 -13.98
CA VAL A 8 -13.52 4.66 -13.60
C VAL A 8 -13.31 4.52 -12.09
N THR A 9 -14.27 3.92 -11.42
CA THR A 9 -14.17 3.54 -10.01
C THR A 9 -13.67 2.11 -9.91
N THR A 10 -12.65 1.88 -9.08
CA THR A 10 -12.15 0.53 -8.78
C THR A 10 -12.29 0.28 -7.29
N ILE A 11 -12.94 -0.82 -6.94
CA ILE A 11 -13.09 -1.27 -5.54
C ILE A 11 -12.03 -2.33 -5.27
N TYR A 12 -11.32 -2.17 -4.15
CA TYR A 12 -10.32 -3.12 -3.68
C TYR A 12 -10.81 -3.76 -2.39
N THR A 13 -11.00 -5.08 -2.40
CA THR A 13 -11.31 -5.86 -1.20
C THR A 13 -10.05 -6.63 -0.79
N PRO A 14 -9.55 -6.46 0.44
CA PRO A 14 -8.43 -7.25 0.92
C PRO A 14 -8.87 -8.69 1.20
N GLU A 15 -8.06 -9.66 0.79
CA GLU A 15 -8.22 -11.07 1.18
C GLU A 15 -7.64 -11.31 2.58
N TRP A 16 -6.61 -10.55 2.95
CA TRP A 16 -5.98 -10.59 4.26
C TRP A 16 -5.23 -9.28 4.53
N ILE A 17 -5.06 -8.96 5.81
CA ILE A 17 -4.27 -7.83 6.29
C ILE A 17 -3.31 -8.32 7.39
N LYS A 18 -2.04 -7.96 7.26
CA LYS A 18 -1.03 -8.07 8.31
C LYS A 18 -0.67 -6.66 8.79
N LYS A 19 -1.23 -6.25 9.94
CA LYS A 19 -1.10 -4.90 10.50
C LYS A 19 0.38 -4.56 10.82
N GLU A 20 1.06 -5.38 11.60
CA GLU A 20 2.47 -5.17 11.93
C GLU A 20 3.37 -6.02 11.04
N PHE A 21 3.75 -5.50 9.87
CA PHE A 21 4.60 -6.25 8.94
C PHE A 21 6.08 -5.95 9.13
N LEU A 22 6.50 -4.69 8.93
CA LEU A 22 7.89 -4.26 9.00
C LEU A 22 7.97 -2.78 9.39
N VAL A 23 9.13 -2.37 9.90
CA VAL A 23 9.45 -0.94 10.08
C VAL A 23 9.99 -0.38 8.76
N TYR A 24 9.46 0.77 8.34
CA TYR A 24 9.97 1.54 7.21
C TYR A 24 11.27 2.23 7.60
N GLY A 25 12.29 2.09 6.76
CA GLY A 25 13.60 2.65 7.03
C GLY A 25 14.60 2.35 5.91
N PRO A 26 15.90 2.64 6.14
CA PRO A 26 16.95 2.43 5.16
C PRO A 26 17.00 1.01 4.61
N GLU A 27 16.91 -0.01 5.47
CA GLU A 27 16.94 -1.42 5.07
C GLU A 27 15.73 -1.81 4.22
N PHE A 28 14.54 -1.29 4.58
CA PHE A 28 13.32 -1.53 3.79
C PHE A 28 13.46 -0.95 2.38
N ARG A 29 14.00 0.27 2.26
CA ARG A 29 14.27 0.94 0.98
C ARG A 29 15.31 0.19 0.16
N LYS A 30 16.43 -0.18 0.79
CA LYS A 30 17.54 -0.92 0.16
C LYS A 30 17.07 -2.25 -0.41
N ALA A 31 16.32 -3.04 0.35
CA ALA A 31 15.75 -4.31 -0.11
C ALA A 31 14.80 -4.15 -1.32
N ARG A 32 14.27 -2.95 -1.56
CA ARG A 32 13.30 -2.65 -2.62
C ARG A 32 13.85 -1.70 -3.68
N GLU A 33 15.15 -1.38 -3.64
CA GLU A 33 15.80 -0.45 -4.54
C GLU A 33 15.69 -0.90 -6.00
N ARG A 34 15.67 -2.21 -6.25
CA ARG A 34 15.59 -2.79 -7.61
C ARG A 34 14.15 -3.06 -8.07
N LEU A 35 13.17 -2.95 -7.16
CA LEU A 35 11.77 -3.17 -7.51
C LEU A 35 11.21 -1.95 -8.23
N ARG A 36 10.32 -2.20 -9.20
CA ARG A 36 9.56 -1.14 -9.88
C ARG A 36 8.69 -0.35 -8.90
N LYS A 37 8.14 -1.02 -7.89
CA LYS A 37 7.37 -0.40 -6.80
C LYS A 37 8.25 -0.25 -5.58
N LYS A 38 8.43 1.00 -5.14
CA LYS A 38 9.24 1.34 -3.96
C LYS A 38 8.50 1.19 -2.64
N TYR A 39 7.17 1.14 -2.69
CA TYR A 39 6.31 1.03 -1.50
C TYR A 39 6.62 2.09 -0.43
N ASN A 40 6.86 3.33 -0.88
CA ASN A 40 7.17 4.47 -0.02
C ASN A 40 5.93 5.28 0.41
N ARG A 41 4.74 4.82 0.03
CA ARG A 41 3.45 5.45 0.32
C ARG A 41 2.40 4.40 0.63
N CYS A 42 1.45 4.74 1.49
CA CYS A 42 0.26 3.94 1.74
C CYS A 42 -0.56 3.78 0.45
N PHE A 43 -0.97 2.57 0.12
CA PHE A 43 -1.77 2.32 -1.07
C PHE A 43 -3.17 2.94 -1.02
N ALA A 44 -3.78 3.04 0.17
CA ALA A 44 -5.14 3.54 0.34
C ALA A 44 -5.22 5.08 0.37
N CYS A 45 -4.43 5.72 1.24
CA CYS A 45 -4.49 7.18 1.46
C CYS A 45 -3.33 7.95 0.82
N ASN A 46 -2.38 7.26 0.18
CA ASN A 46 -1.20 7.85 -0.48
C ASN A 46 -0.23 8.61 0.45
N THR A 47 -0.39 8.52 1.76
CA THR A 47 0.52 9.12 2.75
C THR A 47 1.94 8.54 2.61
N PRO A 48 2.98 9.38 2.51
CA PRO A 48 4.37 8.92 2.45
C PRO A 48 4.86 8.42 3.82
N PHE A 49 5.57 7.29 3.79
CA PHE A 49 6.16 6.71 4.99
C PHE A 49 7.44 7.45 5.40
N GLN A 50 7.63 7.58 6.71
CA GLN A 50 8.81 8.11 7.37
C GLN A 50 9.63 7.00 8.00
N ASP A 51 10.90 7.28 8.26
CA ASP A 51 11.77 6.32 8.96
C ASP A 51 11.25 6.08 10.38
N GLY A 52 11.08 4.80 10.73
CA GLY A 52 10.47 4.38 11.98
C GLY A 52 8.99 4.01 11.87
N ASP A 53 8.30 4.34 10.77
CA ASP A 53 6.89 3.97 10.60
C ASP A 53 6.74 2.45 10.56
N VAL A 54 5.85 1.89 11.38
CA VAL A 54 5.42 0.49 11.21
C VAL A 54 4.46 0.42 10.04
N VAL A 55 4.81 -0.33 9.00
CA VAL A 55 3.95 -0.53 7.83
C VAL A 55 3.22 -1.85 7.90
N ALA A 56 2.03 -1.88 7.33
CA ALA A 56 1.20 -3.04 7.16
C ALA A 56 1.29 -3.58 5.73
N LEU A 57 0.89 -4.84 5.54
CA LEU A 57 0.81 -5.49 4.25
C LEU A 57 -0.60 -6.06 4.05
N GLY A 58 -1.24 -5.71 2.93
CA GLY A 58 -2.53 -6.27 2.54
C GLY A 58 -2.43 -7.03 1.23
N GLY A 59 -3.08 -8.20 1.17
CA GLY A 59 -3.23 -8.98 -0.06
C GLY A 59 -4.53 -8.62 -0.78
N PHE A 60 -4.44 -8.20 -2.04
CA PHE A 60 -5.61 -7.79 -2.84
C PHE A 60 -5.81 -8.71 -4.06
N GLY A 61 -5.74 -10.02 -3.83
CA GLY A 61 -5.89 -11.06 -4.86
C GLY A 61 -5.04 -10.79 -6.10
N LYS A 62 -5.70 -10.66 -7.27
CA LYS A 62 -5.05 -10.38 -8.57
C LYS A 62 -4.22 -9.08 -8.61
N HIS A 63 -4.43 -8.15 -7.67
CA HIS A 63 -3.68 -6.90 -7.59
C HIS A 63 -2.38 -7.01 -6.77
N GLY A 64 -2.16 -8.18 -6.15
CA GLY A 64 -0.99 -8.51 -5.34
C GLY A 64 -0.93 -7.74 -4.03
N ASN A 65 0.23 -7.81 -3.39
CA ASN A 65 0.44 -7.21 -2.08
C ASN A 65 0.61 -5.68 -2.16
N LYS A 66 0.02 -4.97 -1.22
CA LYS A 66 0.11 -3.51 -1.08
C LYS A 66 0.55 -3.15 0.33
N VAL A 67 1.36 -2.09 0.43
CA VAL A 67 1.79 -1.56 1.73
C VAL A 67 0.81 -0.48 2.18
N LEU A 68 0.43 -0.52 3.45
CA LEU A 68 -0.56 0.34 4.08
C LEU A 68 0.03 0.97 5.35
N CYS A 69 -0.47 2.15 5.74
CA CYS A 69 -0.23 2.65 7.09
C CYS A 69 -1.11 1.88 8.10
N GLN A 70 -0.77 1.95 9.38
CA GLN A 70 -1.51 1.24 10.44
C GLN A 70 -2.99 1.64 10.51
N THR A 71 -3.31 2.92 10.28
CA THR A 71 -4.69 3.42 10.28
C THR A 71 -5.50 2.73 9.19
N CYS A 72 -5.09 2.85 7.92
CA CYS A 72 -5.82 2.22 6.81
C CYS A 72 -5.83 0.69 6.91
N ALA A 73 -4.80 0.08 7.47
CA ALA A 73 -4.79 -1.37 7.68
C ALA A 73 -5.78 -1.81 8.75
N SER A 74 -5.98 -1.01 9.80
CA SER A 74 -6.97 -1.27 10.83
C SER A 74 -8.38 -1.09 10.28
N ASP A 75 -8.63 0.02 9.59
CA ASP A 75 -9.93 0.31 8.95
C ASP A 75 -10.36 -0.81 7.98
N LEU A 76 -9.41 -1.38 7.23
CA LEU A 76 -9.67 -2.45 6.27
C LEU A 76 -9.77 -3.85 6.88
N ALA A 77 -9.24 -4.06 8.09
CA ALA A 77 -9.26 -5.36 8.75
C ALA A 77 -10.46 -5.52 9.70
N ASP A 78 -10.92 -4.41 10.29
CA ASP A 78 -11.93 -4.38 11.33
C ASP A 78 -13.30 -3.88 10.83
N GLY A 79 -13.37 -3.42 9.58
CA GLY A 79 -14.60 -3.01 8.88
C GLY A 79 -15.16 -4.10 7.99
#